data_AF-A0A0M0BX79-F1
#
_entry.id   AF-A0A0M0BX79-F1
#
_cell.length_a   1.000
_cell.length_b   1.000
_cell.length_c   1.000
_cell.angle_alpha   90.00
_cell.angle_beta   90.00
_cell.angle_gamma   90.00
#
_symmetry.space_group_name_H-M   'P 1'
#
loop_
_entity.id
_entity.type
_entity.pdbx_description
1 polymer ?
#
loop_
_entity_poly.entity_id
_entity_poly.type
_entity_poly.pdbx_seq_one_letter_code
_entity_poly.pdbx_strand_id
1 'polypeptide(L)' 'MGKVKTEHIKNLAKELMELYPETFSTSFDENKNMVDKLTEGTTTKVRNKVAGYITRTISSSISKSSDEELDDESIL' A
#
# COMPACT_ATOMS: atom_id res chain seq x y z
N MET A 1 7.98 15.52 -16.50
CA MET A 1 7.75 16.12 -15.17
C MET A 1 6.99 15.09 -14.35
N GLY A 2 7.70 14.48 -13.40
CA GLY A 2 7.47 13.10 -12.94
C GLY A 2 6.31 12.91 -11.97
N LYS A 3 5.93 11.64 -11.80
CA LYS A 3 4.84 11.10 -11.00
C LYS A 3 4.97 11.42 -9.48
N VAL A 4 4.84 12.68 -9.06
CA VAL A 4 4.90 13.06 -7.63
C VAL A 4 3.73 12.45 -6.83
N LYS A 5 2.55 12.30 -7.44
CA LYS A 5 1.34 11.79 -6.76
C LYS A 5 1.44 10.32 -6.32
N THR A 6 2.24 9.49 -6.99
CA THR A 6 2.41 8.08 -6.61
C THR A 6 3.34 7.90 -5.40
N GLU A 7 4.19 8.89 -5.14
CA GLU A 7 5.17 8.83 -4.06
C GLU A 7 4.51 8.88 -2.68
N HIS A 8 3.47 9.71 -2.51
CA HIS A 8 2.71 9.81 -1.26
C HIS A 8 2.10 8.48 -0.81
N ILE A 9 1.55 7.69 -1.74
CA ILE A 9 0.93 6.39 -1.41
C ILE A 9 1.98 5.40 -0.93
N LYS A 10 3.13 5.35 -1.62
CA LYS A 10 4.24 4.45 -1.27
C LYS A 10 4.89 4.86 0.05
N ASN A 11 5.10 6.16 0.27
CA ASN A 11 5.67 6.67 1.51
C ASN A 11 4.75 6.38 2.69
N LEU A 12 3.44 6.62 2.56
CA LEU A 12 2.48 6.29 3.61
C LEU A 12 2.45 4.79 3.90
N ALA A 13 2.45 3.94 2.87
CA ALA A 13 2.46 2.50 3.05
C ALA A 13 3.74 2.02 3.77
N LYS A 14 4.91 2.55 3.39
CA LYS A 14 6.19 2.26 4.06
C LYS A 14 6.17 2.72 5.52
N GLU A 15 5.73 3.96 5.77
CA GLU A 15 5.67 4.52 7.11
C GLU A 15 4.76 3.69 8.03
N LEU A 16 3.58 3.28 7.54
CA LEU A 16 2.68 2.41 8.28
C LEU A 16 3.33 1.05 8.59
N MET A 17 4.02 0.44 7.61
CA MET A 17 4.73 -0.83 7.81
C MET A 17 5.91 -0.71 8.76
N GLU A 18 6.61 0.42 8.79
CA GLU A 18 7.71 0.70 9.71
C GLU A 18 7.22 0.96 11.13
N LEU A 19 6.10 1.67 11.28
CA LEU A 19 5.48 1.96 12.58
C LEU A 19 4.77 0.73 13.18
N TYR A 20 4.12 -0.08 12.36
CA TYR A 20 3.29 -1.21 12.80
C TYR A 20 3.57 -2.52 12.03
N PRO A 21 4.81 -3.04 12.04
CA PRO A 21 5.21 -4.19 11.23
C PRO A 21 4.42 -5.46 11.54
N GLU A 22 3.93 -5.61 12.77
CA GLU A 22 3.22 -6.82 13.22
C GLU A 22 1.71 -6.79 12.94
N THR A 23 1.16 -5.64 12.56
CA THR A 23 -0.28 -5.50 12.27
C THR A 23 -0.66 -5.87 10.85
N PHE A 24 0.32 -5.87 9.94
CA PHE A 24 0.09 -6.13 8.53
C PHE A 24 0.45 -7.57 8.16
N SER A 25 -0.37 -8.17 7.32
CA SER A 25 -0.28 -9.58 6.94
C SER A 25 -0.46 -9.75 5.42
N THR A 26 -0.55 -10.99 4.94
CA THR A 26 -0.89 -11.30 3.54
C THR A 26 -2.39 -11.15 3.25
N SER A 27 -3.21 -10.87 4.27
CA SER A 27 -4.65 -10.67 4.13
C SER A 27 -5.00 -9.23 3.77
N PHE A 28 -5.59 -9.04 2.57
CA PHE A 28 -5.99 -7.72 2.09
C PHE A 28 -7.06 -7.06 2.97
N ASP A 29 -8.04 -7.81 3.48
CA ASP A 29 -9.16 -7.23 4.23
C ASP A 29 -8.72 -6.72 5.60
N GLU A 30 -7.84 -7.47 6.28
CA GLU A 30 -7.21 -7.04 7.53
C GLU A 30 -6.37 -5.78 7.32
N ASN A 31 -5.51 -5.79 6.30
CA ASN A 31 -4.67 -4.64 5.94
C ASN A 31 -5.53 -3.40 5.65
N LYS A 32 -6.63 -3.56 4.89
CA LYS A 32 -7.55 -2.46 4.57
C LYS A 32 -8.18 -1.85 5.83
N ASN A 33 -8.62 -2.68 6.77
CA ASN A 33 -9.24 -2.24 8.02
C ASN A 33 -8.20 -1.54 8.93
N MET A 34 -6.97 -2.04 8.97
CA MET A 34 -5.88 -1.38 9.70
C MET A 34 -5.51 -0.03 9.08
N VAL A 35 -5.37 0.05 7.75
CA VAL A 35 -5.13 1.34 7.07
C VAL A 35 -6.27 2.32 7.33
N ASP A 36 -7.52 1.87 7.36
CA ASP A 36 -8.67 2.74 7.68
C ASP A 36 -8.57 3.35 9.08
N LYS A 37 -8.22 2.53 10.08
CA LYS A 37 -8.06 2.95 11.48
C LYS A 37 -6.85 3.85 11.68
N LEU A 38 -5.75 3.57 10.99
CA LEU A 38 -4.50 4.30 11.12
C LEU A 38 -4.49 5.61 10.30
N THR A 39 -5.37 5.71 9.30
CA THR A 39 -5.42 6.86 8.39
C THR A 39 -6.83 7.45 8.32
N GLU A 40 -7.25 8.08 9.42
CA GLU A 40 -8.47 8.87 9.47
C GLU A 40 -8.40 10.04 8.47
N GLY A 41 -9.29 10.07 7.48
CA GLY A 41 -9.37 11.15 6.49
C GLY A 41 -8.81 10.83 5.10
N THR A 42 -8.35 9.59 4.84
CA THR A 42 -7.99 9.17 3.47
C THR A 42 -9.21 8.76 2.65
N THR A 43 -9.12 8.91 1.33
CA THR A 43 -10.18 8.44 0.43
C THR A 43 -10.13 6.92 0.28
N THR A 44 -11.29 6.30 0.02
CA THR A 44 -11.43 4.86 -0.26
C THR A 44 -10.39 4.34 -1.29
N LYS A 45 -10.07 5.14 -2.31
CA LYS A 45 -9.08 4.80 -3.34
C LYS A 45 -7.66 4.72 -2.78
N VAL A 46 -7.27 5.69 -1.95
CA VAL A 46 -5.93 5.71 -1.33
C VAL A 46 -5.79 4.54 -0.37
N ARG A 47 -6.79 4.32 0.51
CA ARG A 47 -6.80 3.18 1.44
C ARG A 47 -6.61 1.85 0.73
N ASN A 48 -7.37 1.61 -0.35
CA ASN A 48 -7.29 0.36 -1.10
C ASN A 48 -5.92 0.20 -1.79
N LYS A 49 -5.34 1.29 -2.33
CA LYS A 49 -4.00 1.28 -2.93
C LYS A 49 -2.90 1.01 -1.90
N VAL A 50 -2.99 1.63 -0.72
CA VAL A 50 -2.06 1.41 0.40
C VAL A 50 -2.14 -0.05 0.88
N ALA A 51 -3.35 -0.55 1.16
CA ALA A 51 -3.54 -1.94 1.58
C ALA A 51 -3.04 -2.94 0.52
N GLY A 52 -3.28 -2.66 -0.76
CA GLY A 52 -2.76 -3.46 -1.88
C GLY A 52 -1.24 -3.43 -1.95
N TYR A 53 -0.62 -2.26 -1.77
CA TYR A 53 0.83 -2.10 -1.74
C TYR A 53 1.44 -2.92 -0.61
N ILE A 54 0.93 -2.78 0.62
CA ILE A 54 1.39 -3.52 1.80
C ILE A 54 1.30 -5.03 1.57
N THR A 55 0.14 -5.51 1.11
CA THR A 55 -0.08 -6.94 0.82
C THR A 55 0.92 -7.45 -0.21
N ARG A 56 1.18 -6.65 -1.26
CA ARG A 56 2.14 -6.99 -2.31
C ARG A 56 3.57 -6.94 -1.81
N THR A 57 3.95 -5.97 -0.97
CA THR A 57 5.28 -5.91 -0.35
C THR A 57 5.53 -7.12 0.55
N ILE A 58 4.54 -7.57 1.33
CA ILE A 58 4.65 -8.76 2.20
C ILE A 58 4.68 -10.03 1.35
N SER A 59 3.81 -10.16 0.34
CA SER A 59 3.84 -11.30 -0.58
C SER A 59 5.15 -11.36 -1.37
N SER A 60 5.69 -10.21 -1.78
CA SER A 60 6.97 -10.11 -2.47
C SER A 60 8.16 -10.26 -1.53
N SER A 61 8.05 -9.99 -0.23
CA SER A 61 9.13 -10.27 0.72
C SER A 61 9.29 -11.78 0.96
N ILE A 62 8.19 -12.53 0.84
CA ILE A 62 8.18 -14.00 0.86
C ILE A 62 8.85 -14.59 -0.41
N SER A 63 8.72 -13.91 -1.57
CA SER A 63 9.21 -14.42 -2.86
C SER A 63 10.46 -13.71 -3.43
N LYS A 64 10.92 -12.61 -2.82
CA LYS A 64 11.99 -11.67 -3.22
C LYS A 64 12.51 -11.78 -4.66
N SER A 65 12.03 -10.90 -5.55
CA SER A 65 12.79 -10.15 -6.59
C SER A 65 11.83 -9.42 -7.53
N SER A 66 12.05 -8.13 -7.78
CA SER A 66 11.49 -7.31 -8.88
C SER A 66 9.99 -6.96 -8.85
N ASP A 67 9.63 -5.96 -9.65
CA ASP A 67 8.27 -5.60 -10.08
C ASP A 67 7.51 -4.51 -9.30
N GLU A 68 7.92 -3.26 -9.55
CA GLU A 68 7.02 -2.09 -9.50
C GLU A 68 6.80 -1.49 -10.90
N GLU A 69 6.17 -2.23 -11.82
CA GLU A 69 5.60 -1.67 -13.05
C GLU A 69 4.28 -2.35 -13.40
N LEU A 70 3.20 -2.12 -12.65
CA LEU A 70 1.84 -2.35 -13.15
C LEU A 70 0.88 -1.35 -12.49
N ASP A 71 -0.14 -0.94 -13.24
CA ASP A 71 -1.36 -0.23 -12.78
C ASP A 71 -1.39 1.31 -12.82
N ASP A 72 -0.94 1.95 -13.91
CA ASP A 72 -1.33 3.37 -14.18
C ASP A 72 -2.00 3.59 -15.55
N GLU A 73 -2.40 2.52 -16.27
CA GLU A 73 -3.04 2.63 -17.60
C GLU A 73 -4.52 2.23 -17.62
N SER A 74 -5.28 2.50 -16.55
CA SER A 74 -6.73 2.48 -16.68
C SER A 74 -7.36 3.53 -15.78
N ILE A 75 -8.30 4.26 -16.37
CA ILE A 75 -9.18 5.23 -15.73
C ILE A 75 -8.61 6.67 -15.72
N LEU A 76 -8.51 7.23 -16.94
CA LEU A 76 -9.06 8.57 -17.19
C LEU A 76 -10.59 8.49 -17.11
#